data_AF-A0A4P7GHY9-F1
#
_entry.id   AF-A0A4P7GHY9-F1
#
_cell.length_a   1.000
_cell.length_b   1.000
_cell.length_c   1.000
_cell.angle_alpha   90.00
_cell.angle_beta   90.00
_cell.angle_gamma   90.00
#
_symmetry.space_group_name_H-M   'P 1'
#
loop_
_entity.id
_entity.type
_entity.pdbx_description
1 polymer ?
#
loop_
_entity_poly.entity_id
_entity_poly.type
_entity_poly.pdbx_seq_one_letter_code
_entity_poly.pdbx_strand_id
1 'polypeptide(L)'
;MERGALIRALLREDVASRACAEALDGGADFEVYEGEVATADLMAIYRRRARHVAAIGLEHGGFEEALIDLGRCGAEVLRLGAVTDRRGRRHFQLFVSADADDVVACLWVRHEAEDHLPER
;
A
#
# COMPACT_ATOMS: atom_id res chain seq x y z
N MET A 1 -7.89 -10.07 -8.23
CA MET A 1 -6.87 -10.81 -7.46
C MET A 1 -7.50 -11.39 -6.20
N GLU A 2 -7.21 -12.66 -5.85
CA GLU A 2 -7.69 -13.30 -4.61
C GLU A 2 -6.66 -13.16 -3.46
N ARG A 3 -7.10 -13.29 -2.20
CA ARG A 3 -6.25 -13.10 -0.99
C ARG A 3 -4.97 -13.92 -1.03
N GLY A 4 -5.06 -15.21 -1.35
CA GLY A 4 -3.89 -16.10 -1.37
C GLY A 4 -2.88 -15.73 -2.46
N ALA A 5 -3.36 -15.23 -3.61
CA ALA A 5 -2.48 -14.72 -4.67
C ALA A 5 -1.79 -13.42 -4.22
N LEU A 6 -2.54 -12.51 -3.58
CA LEU A 6 -2.00 -11.26 -3.06
C LEU A 6 -0.92 -11.49 -1.99
N ILE A 7 -1.15 -12.41 -1.04
CA ILE A 7 -0.15 -12.77 -0.03
C ILE A 7 1.15 -13.26 -0.69
N ARG A 8 1.05 -14.11 -1.73
CA ARG A 8 2.23 -14.60 -2.45
C ARG A 8 2.97 -13.48 -3.18
N ALA A 9 2.25 -12.58 -3.84
CA ALA A 9 2.84 -11.41 -4.51
C ALA A 9 3.52 -10.44 -3.52
N LEU A 10 3.11 -10.46 -2.24
CA LEU A 10 3.69 -9.69 -1.15
C LEU A 10 4.89 -10.36 -0.46
N LEU A 11 5.33 -11.55 -0.88
CA LEU A 11 6.56 -12.20 -0.37
C LEU A 11 7.83 -11.55 -0.94
N ARG A 12 7.91 -10.22 -0.83
CA ARG A 12 9.02 -9.38 -1.25
C ARG A 12 9.98 -9.16 -0.09
N GLU A 13 11.21 -8.76 -0.40
CA GLU A 13 12.23 -8.55 0.63
C GLU A 13 11.99 -7.29 1.48
N ASP A 14 11.14 -6.35 1.05
CA ASP A 14 10.90 -5.12 1.79
C ASP A 14 9.97 -5.33 3.01
N VAL A 15 10.16 -4.49 4.03
CA VAL A 15 9.46 -4.61 5.32
C VAL A 15 7.97 -4.30 5.18
N ALA A 16 7.59 -3.40 4.26
CA ALA A 16 6.20 -2.99 4.09
C ALA A 16 5.36 -4.12 3.49
N SER A 17 5.86 -4.81 2.47
CA SER A 17 5.21 -5.96 1.87
C SER A 17 5.06 -7.13 2.84
N ARG A 18 6.09 -7.45 3.63
CA ARG A 18 5.98 -8.50 4.66
C ARG A 18 4.92 -8.18 5.71
N ALA A 19 4.92 -6.94 6.23
CA ALA A 19 3.90 -6.51 7.19
C ALA A 19 2.48 -6.53 6.58
N CYS A 20 2.35 -6.25 5.27
CA CYS A 20 1.07 -6.35 4.57
C CYS A 20 0.61 -7.80 4.43
N ALA A 21 1.53 -8.72 4.09
CA ALA A 21 1.24 -10.15 4.01
C ALA A 21 0.78 -10.70 5.36
N GLU A 22 1.46 -10.34 6.45
CA GLU A 22 1.08 -10.71 7.82
C GLU A 22 -0.31 -10.16 8.19
N ALA A 23 -0.63 -8.91 7.83
CA ALA A 23 -1.95 -8.34 8.06
C ALA A 23 -3.04 -9.12 7.29
N LEU A 24 -2.78 -9.48 6.04
CA LEU A 24 -3.71 -10.27 5.23
C LEU A 24 -3.91 -11.69 5.77
N ASP A 25 -2.85 -12.34 6.26
CA ASP A 25 -2.93 -13.64 6.92
C ASP A 25 -3.73 -13.55 8.23
N GLY A 26 -3.58 -12.43 8.95
CA GLY A 26 -4.37 -12.06 10.13
C GLY A 26 -5.83 -11.68 9.86
N GLY A 27 -6.26 -11.68 8.59
CA GLY A 27 -7.64 -11.43 8.18
C GLY A 27 -7.98 -9.97 7.87
N ALA A 28 -6.99 -9.11 7.62
CA ALA A 28 -7.25 -7.72 7.22
C ALA A 28 -8.10 -7.64 5.95
N ASP A 29 -8.93 -6.59 5.86
CA ASP A 29 -9.73 -6.31 4.67
C ASP A 29 -8.84 -5.79 3.56
N PHE A 30 -9.11 -6.18 2.32
CA PHE A 30 -8.37 -5.70 1.15
C PHE A 30 -9.27 -5.48 -0.05
N GLU A 31 -8.82 -4.59 -0.92
CA GLU A 31 -9.48 -4.28 -2.18
C GLU A 31 -8.42 -3.95 -3.24
N VAL A 32 -8.62 -4.42 -4.48
CA VAL A 32 -7.81 -4.03 -5.64
C VAL A 32 -8.75 -3.39 -6.66
N TYR A 33 -8.57 -2.10 -6.90
CA TYR A 33 -9.45 -1.31 -7.75
C TYR A 33 -9.23 -1.64 -9.22
N GLU A 34 -10.28 -1.59 -10.04
CA GLU A 34 -10.21 -1.81 -11.50
C GLU A 34 -9.55 -0.66 -12.26
N GLY A 35 -9.51 0.53 -11.67
CA GLY A 35 -8.91 1.70 -12.28
C GLY A 35 -7.40 1.57 -12.46
N GLU A 36 -6.94 1.84 -13.68
CA GLU A 36 -5.54 2.02 -14.03
C GLU A 36 -5.13 3.48 -13.87
N VAL A 37 -3.91 3.70 -13.39
CA VAL A 37 -3.33 5.02 -13.19
C VAL A 37 -1.92 5.02 -13.76
N ALA A 38 -1.54 6.09 -14.45
CA ALA A 38 -0.20 6.22 -15.00
C ALA A 38 0.86 6.16 -13.89
N THR A 39 1.90 5.34 -14.09
CA THR A 39 2.99 5.18 -13.12
C THR A 39 3.67 6.51 -12.81
N ALA A 40 3.83 7.38 -13.81
CA ALA A 40 4.38 8.72 -13.63
C ALA A 40 3.55 9.59 -12.66
N ASP A 41 2.22 9.52 -12.75
CA ASP A 41 1.31 10.25 -11.86
C ASP A 41 1.39 9.69 -10.44
N LEU A 42 1.42 8.36 -10.30
CA LEU A 42 1.60 7.70 -9.00
C LEU A 42 2.92 8.13 -8.35
N MET A 43 4.03 8.13 -9.08
CA MET A 43 5.32 8.60 -8.56
C MET A 43 5.24 10.06 -8.10
N ALA A 44 4.58 10.95 -8.85
CA ALA A 44 4.41 12.35 -8.46
C ALA A 44 3.55 12.50 -7.18
N ILE A 45 2.42 11.81 -7.12
CA ILE A 45 1.50 11.81 -5.97
C ILE A 45 2.21 11.29 -4.72
N TYR A 46 2.86 10.13 -4.82
CA TYR A 46 3.45 9.49 -3.65
C TYR A 46 4.74 10.14 -3.18
N ARG A 47 5.50 10.83 -4.05
CA ARG A 47 6.57 11.74 -3.62
C ARG A 47 6.04 12.90 -2.79
N ARG A 48 4.89 13.47 -3.16
CA ARG A 48 4.26 14.53 -2.38
C ARG A 48 3.72 13.99 -1.05
N ARG A 49 3.07 12.82 -1.07
CA ARG A 49 2.57 12.17 0.14
C ARG A 49 3.69 11.83 1.11
N ALA A 50 4.80 11.24 0.64
CA ALA A 50 5.98 10.93 1.46
C ALA A 50 6.47 12.16 2.24
N ARG A 51 6.63 13.29 1.55
CA ARG A 51 7.04 14.56 2.19
C ARG A 51 6.01 15.05 3.21
N HIS A 52 4.72 14.93 2.89
CA HIS A 52 3.66 15.38 3.78
C HIS A 52 3.60 14.53 5.06
N VAL A 53 3.58 13.20 4.94
CA VAL A 53 3.50 12.30 6.10
C VAL A 53 4.71 12.45 7.02
N ALA A 54 5.90 12.63 6.45
CA ALA A 54 7.11 12.90 7.20
C ALA A 54 7.02 14.27 7.90
N ALA A 55 6.50 15.30 7.24
CA ALA A 55 6.39 16.65 7.82
C ALA A 55 5.43 16.71 9.01
N ILE A 56 4.35 15.92 9.00
CA ILE A 56 3.39 15.87 10.10
C ILE A 56 3.75 14.82 11.17
N GLY A 57 4.85 14.09 11.00
CA GLY A 57 5.29 13.05 11.93
C GLY A 57 4.37 11.84 12.00
N LEU A 58 3.59 11.57 10.94
CA LEU A 58 2.74 10.39 10.88
C LEU A 58 3.62 9.15 10.76
N GLU A 59 3.37 8.15 11.59
CA GLU A 59 4.09 6.88 11.53
C GLU A 59 3.81 6.19 10.17
N HIS A 60 4.85 5.84 9.43
CA HIS A 60 4.75 5.30 8.08
C HIS A 60 5.96 4.41 7.72
N GLY A 61 5.84 3.62 6.65
CA GLY A 61 6.94 2.81 6.13
C GLY A 61 6.78 2.44 4.65
N GLY A 62 7.89 2.14 3.97
CA GLY A 62 7.90 1.67 2.58
C GLY A 62 7.81 2.76 1.50
N PHE A 63 7.77 4.04 1.85
CA PHE A 63 7.65 5.12 0.86
C PHE A 63 8.87 5.22 -0.07
N GLU A 64 10.07 5.07 0.48
CA GLU A 64 11.31 5.18 -0.30
C GLU A 64 11.45 3.98 -1.24
N GLU A 65 11.29 2.78 -0.71
CA GLU A 65 11.32 1.52 -1.44
C GLU A 65 10.25 1.48 -2.54
N ALA A 66 9.01 1.89 -2.23
CA ALA A 66 7.94 1.93 -3.21
C ALA A 66 8.25 2.90 -4.36
N LEU A 67 8.83 4.07 -4.09
CA LEU A 67 9.20 5.02 -5.15
C LEU A 67 10.36 4.52 -6.01
N ILE A 68 11.29 3.77 -5.43
CA ILE A 68 12.38 3.11 -6.17
C ILE A 68 11.80 2.02 -7.08
N ASP A 69 10.91 1.18 -6.55
CA ASP A 69 10.30 0.06 -7.28
C ASP A 69 9.40 0.57 -8.43
N LEU A 70 8.58 1.58 -8.17
CA LEU A 70 7.79 2.25 -9.22
C LEU A 70 8.68 2.82 -10.34
N GLY A 71 9.85 3.38 -9.99
CA GLY A 71 10.80 3.89 -10.98
C GLY A 71 11.51 2.80 -11.79
N ARG A 72 11.55 1.56 -11.29
CA ARG A 72 12.22 0.42 -11.93
C ARG A 72 11.28 -0.53 -12.66
N CYS A 73 9.99 -0.51 -12.35
CA CYS A 73 9.03 -1.51 -12.85
C CYS A 73 8.81 -1.48 -14.36
N GLY A 74 9.08 -0.34 -15.03
CA GLY A 74 8.93 -0.19 -16.48
C GLY A 74 7.47 -0.20 -16.98
N ALA A 75 6.48 -0.41 -16.11
CA ALA A 75 5.07 -0.37 -16.46
C ALA A 75 4.60 1.07 -16.67
N GLU A 76 3.82 1.32 -17.73
CA GLU A 76 3.25 2.65 -18.00
C GLU A 76 2.06 2.96 -17.10
N VAL A 77 1.27 1.94 -16.76
CA VAL A 77 0.09 2.03 -15.92
C VAL A 77 0.11 0.94 -14.85
N LEU A 78 -0.49 1.25 -13.71
CA LEU A 78 -0.63 0.36 -12.57
C LEU A 78 -2.04 0.47 -12.00
N ARG A 79 -2.48 -0.57 -11.31
CA ARG A 79 -3.68 -0.55 -10.50
C ARG A 79 -3.32 -0.23 -9.05
N LEU A 80 -4.29 0.33 -8.34
CA LEU A 80 -4.16 0.56 -6.91
C LEU A 80 -4.89 -0.54 -6.15
N GLY A 81 -4.31 -0.93 -5.02
CA GLY A 81 -5.00 -1.73 -4.01
C GLY A 81 -4.77 -1.18 -2.62
N ALA A 82 -5.61 -1.56 -1.68
CA ALA A 82 -5.48 -1.16 -0.30
C ALA A 82 -5.69 -2.36 0.62
N VAL A 83 -4.98 -2.37 1.75
CA VAL A 83 -5.24 -3.28 2.86
C VAL A 83 -5.42 -2.45 4.12
N THR A 84 -6.51 -2.69 4.85
CA THR A 84 -6.79 -2.00 6.10
C THR A 84 -6.66 -2.97 7.26
N ASP A 85 -5.54 -2.87 7.97
CA ASP A 85 -5.30 -3.60 9.21
C ASP A 85 -5.78 -2.78 10.40
N ARG A 86 -7.01 -3.07 10.85
CA ARG A 86 -7.58 -2.42 12.04
C ARG A 86 -6.86 -2.83 13.33
N ARG A 87 -6.26 -4.03 13.39
CA ARG A 87 -5.57 -4.53 14.60
C ARG A 87 -4.22 -3.87 14.76
N GLY A 88 -3.44 -3.80 13.68
CA GLY A 88 -2.15 -3.11 13.65
C GLY A 88 -2.24 -1.60 13.49
N ARG A 89 -3.46 -1.04 13.32
CA ARG A 89 -3.71 0.39 13.05
C ARG A 89 -2.88 0.87 11.84
N ARG A 90 -2.88 0.09 10.76
CA ARG A 90 -2.13 0.38 9.53
C ARG A 90 -3.04 0.35 8.32
N HIS A 91 -2.85 1.31 7.44
CA HIS A 91 -3.42 1.30 6.10
C HIS A 91 -2.28 1.13 5.12
N PHE A 92 -2.34 0.05 4.36
CA PHE A 92 -1.37 -0.27 3.33
C PHE A 92 -1.90 0.16 1.98
N GLN A 93 -1.05 0.83 1.21
CA GLN A 93 -1.26 1.09 -0.19
C GLN A 93 -0.44 0.11 -1.01
N LEU A 94 -1.11 -0.55 -1.95
CA LEU A 94 -0.52 -1.45 -2.93
C LEU A 94 -0.48 -0.78 -4.30
N PHE A 95 0.60 -1.04 -5.02
CA PHE A 95 0.74 -0.75 -6.43
C PHE A 95 0.82 -2.09 -7.15
N VAL A 96 -0.16 -2.36 -8.00
CA VAL A 96 -0.40 -3.68 -8.60
C VAL A 96 -0.20 -3.55 -10.11
N SER A 97 0.28 -4.61 -10.76
CA SER A 97 0.31 -4.70 -12.22
C SER A 97 -1.07 -4.41 -12.82
N ALA A 98 -1.11 -3.96 -14.08
CA ALA A 98 -2.37 -3.70 -14.79
C ALA A 98 -3.26 -4.96 -14.86
N ASP A 99 -2.63 -6.13 -15.06
CA ASP A 99 -3.30 -7.43 -15.09
C ASP A 99 -3.77 -7.94 -13.71
N ALA A 100 -3.43 -7.21 -12.64
CA ALA A 100 -3.75 -7.56 -11.26
C ALA A 100 -3.29 -8.97 -10.85
N ASP A 101 -2.08 -9.34 -11.25
CA ASP A 101 -1.42 -10.61 -10.97
C ASP A 101 -0.17 -10.48 -10.08
N ASP A 102 0.42 -9.28 -9.96
CA ASP A 102 1.61 -9.04 -9.15
C ASP A 102 1.57 -7.69 -8.41
N VAL A 103 2.29 -7.61 -7.28
CA VAL A 103 2.48 -6.38 -6.50
C VAL A 103 3.84 -5.80 -6.82
N VAL A 104 3.82 -4.64 -7.47
CA VAL A 104 5.00 -3.87 -7.85
C VAL A 104 5.65 -3.21 -6.64
N ALA A 105 4.83 -2.64 -5.76
CA ALA A 105 5.30 -1.93 -4.57
C ALA A 105 4.23 -1.92 -3.46
N CYS A 106 4.68 -1.76 -2.22
CA CYS A 106 3.81 -1.63 -1.05
C CYS A 106 4.36 -0.53 -0.12
N LEU A 107 3.46 0.24 0.48
CA LEU A 107 3.78 1.15 1.58
C LEU A 107 2.65 1.16 2.59
N TRP A 108 2.90 1.70 3.77
CA TRP A 108 1.87 1.87 4.78
C TRP A 108 2.00 3.19 5.52
N VAL A 109 0.86 3.64 6.03
CA VAL A 109 0.75 4.72 7.00
C VAL A 109 -0.04 4.21 8.19
N ARG A 110 0.18 4.83 9.35
CA ARG A 110 -0.67 4.59 10.51
C ARG A 110 -2.09 5.02 10.17
N HIS A 111 -3.00 4.05 10.28
CA HIS A 111 -4.42 4.29 10.21
C HIS A 111 -4.84 4.78 11.60
N GLU A 112 -5.16 6.06 11.70
CA GLU A 112 -5.99 6.51 12.81
C GLU A 112 -7.32 5.78 12.64
N ALA A 113 -7.51 4.69 13.39
CA ALA A 113 -8.87 4.29 13.71
C ALA A 113 -9.51 5.56 14.27
N GLU A 114 -10.65 5.98 13.74
CA GLU A 114 -11.56 6.82 14.51
C GLU A 114 -11.78 6.05 15.82
N ASP A 115 -10.96 6.33 16.84
CA ASP A 115 -11.30 6.01 18.22
C ASP A 115 -12.63 6.74 18.40
N HIS A 116 -13.70 5.96 18.52
CA HIS A 116 -15.07 6.42 18.71
C HIS A 116 -15.10 7.78 19.39
N LEU A 117 -15.68 8.79 18.72
CA LEU A 117 -16.23 9.94 19.43
C LEU A 117 -17.06 9.40 20.62
N PRO A 118 -16.83 9.87 21.86
CA PRO A 118 -17.76 9.56 22.92
C PRO A 118 -19.11 10.20 22.55
N GLU A 119 -20.20 9.46 22.71
CA GLU A 119 -21.56 9.98 22.58
C GLU A 119 -21.72 11.27 23.37
N ARG A 120 -22.13 12.36 22.69
CA ARG A 120 -22.81 13.51 23.31
C ARG A 120 -23.73 14.19 22.31
#